data_AF-A0A1S8L1W0-F1
#
_entry.id   AF-A0A1S8L1W0-F1
#
_cell.length_a   1.000
_cell.length_b   1.000
_cell.length_c   1.000
_cell.angle_alpha   90.00
_cell.angle_beta   90.00
_cell.angle_gamma   90.00
#
_symmetry.space_group_name_H-M   'P 1'
#
loop_
_entity.id
_entity.type
_entity.pdbx_description
1 polymer ?
#
loop_
_entity_poly.entity_id
_entity_poly.type
_entity_poly.pdbx_seq_one_letter_code
_entity_poly.pdbx_strand_id
1 'polypeptide(L)'
;MNHSKSNATFFAIVPGAGHMYLGLMRQGIEIMFLFFLTFAVSNSFHLSFFGILLPIIWFYSIFDARKKASSLTELEDTDLPIFKSTDFSKLLKSNNTGKYIAYVFILLGFLSLMDNIVLPLLSRYVNYEILRLSKELFISLIFIAVGLLIIIKGRKLKTGDNKCNKEE
;
A
#
# COMPACT_ATOMS: atom_id res chain seq x y z
N MET A 1 -30.42 -17.97 3.16
CA MET A 1 -29.75 -18.31 4.44
C MET A 1 -29.80 -17.08 5.33
N ASN A 2 -30.38 -17.19 6.53
CA ASN A 2 -30.44 -16.08 7.50
C ASN A 2 -29.05 -15.88 8.11
N HIS A 3 -28.21 -15.05 7.47
CA HIS A 3 -26.95 -14.63 8.08
C HIS A 3 -27.28 -13.69 9.24
N SER A 4 -27.17 -14.19 10.48
CA SER A 4 -27.33 -13.33 11.65
C SER A 4 -26.25 -12.24 11.59
N LYS A 5 -26.67 -10.98 11.71
CA LYS A 5 -25.81 -9.78 11.65
C LYS A 5 -24.64 -9.83 12.66
N SER A 6 -24.71 -10.74 13.63
CA SER A 6 -23.70 -11.01 14.65
C SER A 6 -22.46 -11.73 14.11
N ASN A 7 -22.62 -12.71 13.22
CA ASN A 7 -21.50 -13.57 12.79
C ASN A 7 -20.53 -12.84 11.83
N ALA A 8 -21.05 -11.97 10.97
CA ALA A 8 -20.22 -11.12 10.11
C ALA A 8 -19.33 -10.16 10.91
N THR A 9 -19.79 -9.74 12.10
CA THR A 9 -19.04 -8.85 13.01
C THR A 9 -17.91 -9.58 13.72
N PHE A 10 -18.09 -10.87 14.05
CA PHE A 10 -17.05 -11.70 14.65
C PHE A 10 -15.90 -11.99 13.67
N PHE A 11 -16.22 -12.26 12.40
CA PHE A 11 -15.20 -12.44 11.36
C PHE A 11 -14.51 -11.12 10.94
N ALA A 12 -15.14 -9.96 11.17
CA ALA A 12 -14.54 -8.66 10.84
C ALA A 12 -13.36 -8.25 11.76
N ILE A 13 -13.03 -9.05 12.77
CA ILE A 13 -11.79 -8.89 13.56
C ILE A 13 -10.57 -8.94 12.63
N VAL A 14 -10.59 -9.84 11.64
CA VAL A 14 -9.53 -9.90 10.63
C VAL A 14 -9.95 -8.99 9.45
N PRO A 15 -9.13 -7.99 9.08
CA PRO A 15 -9.44 -7.11 7.94
C PRO A 15 -9.69 -7.95 6.69
N GLY A 16 -10.81 -7.74 6.01
CA GLY A 16 -11.22 -8.44 4.79
C GLY A 16 -11.99 -9.76 5.00
N ALA A 17 -11.93 -10.39 6.17
CA ALA A 17 -12.65 -11.65 6.41
C ALA A 17 -14.17 -11.46 6.51
N GLY A 18 -14.64 -10.29 6.96
CA GLY A 18 -16.07 -9.94 6.94
C GLY A 18 -16.66 -9.92 5.51
N HIS A 19 -15.89 -9.47 4.51
CA HIS A 19 -16.29 -9.49 3.11
C HIS A 19 -16.37 -10.92 2.57
N MET A 20 -15.39 -11.76 2.89
CA MET A 20 -15.40 -13.18 2.49
C MET A 20 -16.61 -13.92 3.07
N TYR A 21 -16.99 -13.61 4.32
CA TYR A 21 -18.19 -14.19 4.95
C TYR A 21 -19.49 -13.82 4.22
N LEU A 22 -19.55 -12.65 3.59
CA LEU A 22 -20.68 -12.19 2.80
C LEU A 22 -20.66 -12.73 1.35
N GLY A 23 -19.72 -13.60 1.00
CA GLY A 23 -19.53 -14.11 -0.36
C GLY A 23 -18.73 -13.19 -1.28
N LEU A 24 -18.18 -12.09 -0.75
CA LEU A 24 -17.37 -11.11 -1.49
C LEU A 24 -15.88 -11.48 -1.38
N MET A 25 -15.48 -12.57 -2.02
CA MET A 25 -14.12 -13.12 -1.90
C MET A 25 -13.07 -12.18 -2.46
N ARG A 26 -13.30 -11.58 -3.63
CA ARG A 26 -12.32 -10.69 -4.28
C ARG A 26 -12.02 -9.48 -3.40
N GLN A 27 -13.07 -8.85 -2.89
CA GLN A 27 -12.95 -7.68 -2.01
C GLN A 27 -12.26 -8.02 -0.68
N GLY A 28 -12.57 -9.18 -0.12
CA GLY A 28 -11.93 -9.65 1.11
C GLY A 28 -10.43 -9.85 0.95
N ILE A 29 -9.99 -10.49 -0.15
CA ILE A 29 -8.57 -10.72 -0.44
C ILE A 29 -7.85 -9.38 -0.66
N GLU A 30 -8.45 -8.45 -1.40
CA GLU A 30 -7.85 -7.14 -1.66
C GLU A 30 -7.63 -6.33 -0.38
N ILE A 31 -8.61 -6.31 0.53
CA ILE A 31 -8.50 -5.62 1.82
C ILE A 31 -7.47 -6.31 2.72
N MET A 32 -7.47 -7.65 2.77
CA MET A 32 -6.43 -8.42 3.47
C MET A 32 -5.04 -8.08 2.94
N PHE A 33 -4.87 -8.10 1.62
CA PHE A 33 -3.62 -7.79 0.96
C PHE A 33 -3.14 -6.38 1.31
N LEU A 34 -4.00 -5.36 1.22
CA LEU A 34 -3.64 -4.00 1.60
C LEU A 34 -3.21 -3.89 3.06
N PHE A 35 -3.94 -4.53 3.97
CA PHE A 35 -3.62 -4.48 5.39
C PHE A 35 -2.27 -5.14 5.70
N PHE A 36 -2.08 -6.38 5.24
CA PHE A 36 -0.86 -7.13 5.51
C PHE A 36 0.35 -6.59 4.75
N LEU A 37 0.17 -6.08 3.53
CA LEU A 37 1.23 -5.40 2.80
C LEU A 37 1.68 -4.14 3.55
N THR A 38 0.73 -3.33 4.03
CA THR A 38 1.03 -2.14 4.82
C THR A 38 1.75 -2.51 6.12
N PHE A 39 1.30 -3.56 6.79
CA PHE A 39 1.94 -4.07 8.02
C PHE A 39 3.37 -4.54 7.75
N ALA A 40 3.57 -5.35 6.71
CA ALA A 40 4.88 -5.86 6.32
C ALA A 40 5.85 -4.71 5.96
N VAL A 41 5.43 -3.76 5.12
CA VAL A 41 6.24 -2.59 4.76
C VAL A 41 6.56 -1.74 6.00
N SER A 42 5.56 -1.46 6.84
CA SER A 42 5.77 -0.68 8.07
C SER A 42 6.77 -1.35 9.01
N ASN A 43 6.69 -2.66 9.17
CA ASN A 43 7.54 -3.42 10.08
C ASN A 43 8.95 -3.62 9.51
N SER A 44 9.08 -3.98 8.23
CA SER A 44 10.37 -4.23 7.59
C SER A 44 11.23 -2.98 7.49
N PHE A 45 10.65 -1.82 7.18
CA PHE A 45 11.41 -0.58 7.00
C PHE A 45 11.38 0.33 8.23
N HIS A 46 10.78 -0.13 9.32
CA HIS A 46 10.56 0.65 10.55
C HIS A 46 9.90 2.02 10.29
N LEU A 47 9.02 2.08 9.28
CA LEU A 47 8.31 3.29 8.93
C LEU A 47 7.10 3.47 9.86
N SER A 48 7.34 3.90 11.10
CA SER A 48 6.31 3.99 12.15
C SER A 48 5.07 4.80 11.72
N PHE A 49 5.22 5.77 10.83
CA PHE A 49 4.11 6.51 10.24
C PHE A 49 3.09 5.63 9.49
N PHE A 50 3.52 4.57 8.79
CA PHE A 50 2.60 3.65 8.10
C PHE A 50 1.72 2.87 9.07
N GLY A 51 2.10 2.78 10.35
CA GLY A 51 1.30 2.18 11.40
C GLY A 51 -0.09 2.83 11.55
N ILE A 52 -0.24 4.11 11.20
CA ILE A 52 -1.55 4.79 11.26
C ILE A 52 -2.52 4.30 10.17
N LEU A 53 -2.00 3.76 9.06
CA LEU A 53 -2.83 3.23 7.98
C LEU A 53 -3.50 1.91 8.38
N LEU A 54 -2.89 1.13 9.28
CA LEU A 54 -3.44 -0.15 9.74
C LEU A 54 -4.84 -0.01 10.36
N PRO A 55 -5.05 0.82 11.40
CA PRO A 55 -6.39 1.01 11.94
C PRO A 55 -7.34 1.64 10.93
N ILE A 56 -6.87 2.51 10.03
CA ILE A 56 -7.71 3.12 8.98
C ILE A 56 -8.25 2.04 8.02
N ILE A 57 -7.38 1.16 7.51
CA ILE A 57 -7.75 0.06 6.62
C ILE A 57 -8.68 -0.91 7.35
N TRP A 58 -8.40 -1.20 8.62
CA TRP A 58 -9.21 -2.11 9.43
C TRP A 58 -10.61 -1.56 9.70
N PHE A 59 -10.74 -0.31 10.16
CA PHE A 59 -12.04 0.33 10.35
C PHE A 59 -12.83 0.44 9.05
N TYR A 60 -12.16 0.78 7.94
CA TYR A 60 -12.77 0.76 6.62
C TYR A 60 -13.38 -0.62 6.31
N SER A 61 -12.63 -1.71 6.54
CA SER A 61 -13.13 -3.08 6.33
C SER A 61 -14.39 -3.37 7.15
N ILE A 62 -14.39 -3.01 8.43
CA ILE A 62 -15.54 -3.26 9.33
C ILE A 62 -16.77 -2.49 8.84
N PHE A 63 -16.62 -1.19 8.56
CA PHE A 63 -17.76 -0.36 8.14
C PHE A 63 -18.31 -0.77 6.77
N ASP A 64 -17.43 -1.10 5.82
CA ASP A 64 -17.83 -1.52 4.48
C ASP A 64 -18.54 -2.89 4.53
N ALA A 65 -18.01 -3.86 5.27
CA ALA A 65 -18.65 -5.16 5.47
C ALA A 65 -20.02 -5.01 6.15
N ARG A 66 -20.12 -4.17 7.20
CA ARG A 66 -21.41 -3.92 7.89
C ARG A 66 -22.45 -3.29 6.97
N LYS A 67 -22.04 -2.32 6.14
CA LYS A 67 -22.93 -1.67 5.17
C LYS A 67 -23.46 -2.70 4.18
N LYS A 68 -22.61 -3.56 3.64
CA LYS A 68 -22.97 -4.63 2.70
C LYS A 68 -23.82 -5.72 3.34
N ALA A 69 -23.55 -6.09 4.59
CA ALA A 69 -24.38 -7.02 5.35
C ALA A 69 -25.81 -6.49 5.63
N SER A 70 -25.98 -5.16 5.70
CA SER A 70 -27.29 -4.52 5.90
C SER A 70 -28.04 -4.20 4.60
N SER A 71 -27.37 -4.36 3.45
CA SER A 71 -27.96 -4.13 2.15
C SER A 71 -28.98 -5.22 1.81
N LEU A 72 -30.12 -4.82 1.26
CA LEU A 72 -31.16 -5.73 0.76
C LEU A 72 -30.94 -6.14 -0.71
N THR A 73 -29.95 -5.55 -1.39
CA THR A 73 -29.60 -5.90 -2.77
C THR A 73 -28.66 -7.10 -2.81
N GLU A 74 -28.78 -7.93 -3.85
CA GLU A 74 -27.79 -8.98 -4.13
C GLU A 74 -26.38 -8.36 -4.23
N LEU A 75 -25.43 -8.98 -3.54
CA LEU A 75 -24.05 -8.54 -3.50
C LEU A 75 -23.30 -9.21 -4.64
N GLU A 76 -22.78 -8.42 -5.57
CA GLU A 76 -21.92 -8.91 -6.65
C GLU A 76 -20.44 -8.86 -6.22
N ASP A 77 -19.72 -9.98 -6.34
CA ASP A 77 -18.30 -10.08 -6.01
C ASP A 77 -17.44 -9.42 -7.10
N THR A 78 -17.40 -8.09 -7.04
CA THR A 78 -16.58 -7.23 -7.89
C THR A 78 -15.40 -6.69 -7.12
N ASP A 79 -14.29 -6.41 -7.80
CA ASP A 79 -13.10 -5.79 -7.20
C ASP A 79 -13.45 -4.46 -6.49
N LEU A 80 -12.69 -4.08 -5.47
CA LEU A 80 -12.78 -2.75 -4.88
C LEU A 80 -12.63 -1.70 -6.00
N PRO A 81 -13.34 -0.57 -5.93
CA PRO A 81 -13.22 0.50 -6.94
C PRO A 81 -11.78 0.95 -7.19
N ILE A 82 -10.95 0.91 -6.14
CA ILE A 82 -9.52 1.22 -6.19
C ILE A 82 -8.80 0.20 -7.08
N PHE A 83 -9.05 -1.09 -6.88
CA PHE A 83 -8.43 -2.19 -7.63
C PHE A 83 -9.00 -2.37 -9.04
N LYS A 84 -10.30 -2.15 -9.23
CA LYS A 84 -10.98 -2.20 -10.54
C LYS A 84 -10.39 -1.21 -11.54
N SER A 85 -9.92 -0.05 -11.06
CA SER A 85 -9.24 0.95 -11.90
C SER A 85 -7.79 0.57 -12.22
N THR A 86 -7.20 -0.32 -11.42
CA THR A 86 -5.80 -0.75 -11.51
C THR A 86 -5.72 -2.22 -11.93
N ASP A 87 -6.03 -2.49 -13.20
CA ASP A 87 -5.70 -3.79 -13.82
C ASP A 87 -4.19 -4.05 -13.65
N PHE A 88 -3.80 -4.87 -12.68
CA PHE A 88 -2.39 -5.11 -12.34
C PHE A 88 -1.58 -5.59 -13.55
N SER A 89 -2.17 -6.42 -14.41
CA SER A 89 -1.57 -6.90 -15.66
C SER A 89 -1.32 -5.78 -16.66
N LYS A 90 -2.29 -4.86 -16.82
CA LYS A 90 -2.18 -3.68 -17.68
C LYS A 90 -1.21 -2.66 -17.11
N LEU A 91 -1.13 -2.58 -15.79
CA LEU A 91 -0.25 -1.71 -15.03
C LEU A 91 1.22 -2.16 -15.16
N LEU A 92 1.48 -3.48 -15.12
CA LEU A 92 2.79 -4.05 -15.46
C LEU A 92 3.16 -3.87 -16.94
N LYS A 93 2.19 -4.04 -17.85
CA LYS A 93 2.41 -3.91 -19.30
C LYS A 93 2.60 -2.46 -19.76
N SER A 94 2.17 -1.49 -18.95
CA SER A 94 2.35 -0.06 -19.21
C SER A 94 3.83 0.33 -19.11
N ASN A 95 4.39 0.85 -20.21
CA ASN A 95 5.80 1.25 -20.31
C ASN A 95 6.25 2.25 -19.24
N ASN A 96 5.36 3.14 -18.79
CA ASN A 96 5.70 4.12 -17.77
C ASN A 96 5.40 3.59 -16.37
N THR A 97 4.25 2.95 -16.16
CA THR A 97 3.83 2.51 -14.81
C THR A 97 4.62 1.29 -14.33
N GLY A 98 4.90 0.32 -15.21
CA GLY A 98 5.71 -0.85 -14.90
C GLY A 98 7.13 -0.46 -14.47
N LYS A 99 7.71 0.59 -15.07
CA LYS A 99 9.01 1.13 -14.64
C LYS A 99 8.98 1.66 -13.21
N TYR A 100 7.95 2.43 -12.83
CA TYR A 100 7.84 2.94 -11.46
C TYR A 100 7.67 1.81 -10.45
N ILE A 101 6.87 0.78 -10.77
CA ILE A 101 6.76 -0.41 -9.92
C ILE A 101 8.12 -1.10 -9.78
N ALA A 102 8.85 -1.28 -10.88
CA ALA A 102 10.18 -1.90 -10.83
C ALA A 102 11.13 -1.09 -9.94
N TYR A 103 11.15 0.25 -10.06
CA TYR A 103 11.97 1.11 -9.18
C TYR A 103 11.58 0.97 -7.71
N VAL A 104 10.29 0.88 -7.39
CA VAL A 104 9.81 0.64 -6.02
C VAL A 104 10.28 -0.71 -5.51
N PHE A 105 10.15 -1.79 -6.28
CA PHE A 105 10.62 -3.12 -5.89
C PHE A 105 12.14 -3.19 -5.72
N ILE A 106 12.91 -2.57 -6.61
CA ILE A 106 14.38 -2.49 -6.49
C ILE A 106 14.76 -1.74 -5.22
N LEU A 107 14.12 -0.60 -4.95
CA LEU A 107 14.35 0.18 -3.73
C LEU A 107 14.01 -0.61 -2.47
N LEU A 108 12.86 -1.29 -2.44
CA LEU A 108 12.45 -2.15 -1.33
C LEU A 108 13.44 -3.31 -1.11
N GLY A 109 13.90 -3.95 -2.18
CA GLY A 109 14.90 -5.01 -2.12
C GLY A 109 16.24 -4.51 -1.55
N PHE A 110 16.71 -3.35 -2.02
CA PHE A 110 17.95 -2.74 -1.52
C PHE A 110 17.86 -2.39 -0.03
N LEU A 111 16.76 -1.76 0.39
CA LEU A 111 16.51 -1.46 1.81
C LEU A 111 16.48 -2.74 2.67
N SER A 112 15.85 -3.81 2.18
CA SER A 112 15.81 -5.11 2.87
C SER A 112 17.19 -5.74 3.02
N LEU A 113 18.05 -5.66 2.00
CA LEU A 113 19.44 -6.13 2.10
C LEU A 113 20.24 -5.35 3.14
N MET A 114 19.99 -4.04 3.26
CA MET A 114 20.64 -3.21 4.27
C MET A 114 20.36 -3.73 5.69
N ASP A 115 19.11 -4.13 5.95
CA ASP A 115 18.69 -4.60 7.27
C ASP A 115 19.12 -6.02 7.59
N ASN A 116 18.98 -6.92 6.62
CA ASN A 116 19.21 -8.34 6.86
C ASN A 116 20.67 -8.75 6.74
N ILE A 117 21.48 -8.00 5.99
CA ILE A 117 22.88 -8.38 5.69
C ILE A 117 23.85 -7.30 6.16
N VAL A 118 23.66 -6.05 5.75
CA VAL A 118 24.65 -4.99 5.99
C VAL A 118 24.74 -4.61 7.46
N LEU A 119 23.59 -4.40 8.13
CA LEU A 119 23.56 -4.04 9.54
C LEU A 119 24.21 -5.09 10.46
N PRO A 120 23.89 -6.40 10.37
CA PRO A 120 24.54 -7.43 11.19
C PRO A 120 26.05 -7.55 10.94
N LEU A 121 26.51 -7.27 9.71
CA LEU A 121 27.94 -7.29 9.39
C LEU A 121 28.67 -6.09 9.97
N LEU A 122 28.08 -4.89 9.85
CA LEU A 122 28.68 -3.66 10.39
C LEU A 122 28.58 -3.57 11.91
N SER A 123 27.60 -4.21 12.55
CA SER A 123 27.45 -4.20 14.01
C SER A 123 28.64 -4.85 14.73
N ARG A 124 29.49 -5.61 14.02
CA ARG A 124 30.76 -6.11 14.54
C ARG A 124 31.81 -5.00 14.72
N TYR A 125 31.72 -3.92 13.95
CA TYR A 125 32.70 -2.84 13.93
C TYR A 125 32.20 -1.55 14.58
N VAL A 126 30.90 -1.27 14.50
CA VAL A 126 30.27 -0.04 15.00
C VAL A 126 29.10 -0.40 15.91
N ASN A 127 28.87 0.40 16.93
CA ASN A 127 27.76 0.19 17.86
C ASN A 127 26.40 0.24 17.13
N TYR A 128 25.51 -0.69 17.50
CA TYR A 128 24.21 -0.89 16.88
C TYR A 128 23.34 0.37 16.88
N GLU A 129 23.35 1.14 17.97
CA GLU A 129 22.55 2.36 18.11
C GLU A 129 22.92 3.44 17.07
N ILE A 130 24.22 3.61 16.81
CA ILE A 130 24.71 4.62 15.85
C ILE A 130 24.35 4.19 14.42
N LEU A 131 24.50 2.90 14.12
CA LEU A 131 24.12 2.34 12.83
C LEU A 131 22.63 2.51 12.56
N ARG A 132 21.79 2.21 13.55
CA ARG A 132 20.34 2.37 13.45
C ARG A 132 19.95 3.83 13.18
N LEU A 133 20.52 4.77 13.94
CA LEU A 133 20.26 6.20 13.74
C LEU A 133 20.65 6.65 12.33
N SER A 134 21.82 6.20 11.84
CA SER A 134 22.29 6.55 10.49
C SER A 134 21.36 6.02 9.39
N LYS A 135 20.81 4.81 9.56
CA LYS A 135 19.83 4.22 8.65
C LYS A 135 18.54 5.02 8.61
N GLU A 136 17.97 5.34 9.77
CA GLU A 136 16.71 6.10 9.87
C GLU A 136 16.84 7.47 9.17
N LEU A 137 18.00 8.14 9.33
CA LEU A 137 18.31 9.39 8.60
C LEU A 137 18.42 9.17 7.09
N PHE A 138 19.10 8.10 6.66
CA PHE A 138 19.26 7.80 5.23
C PHE A 138 17.93 7.51 4.54
N ILE A 139 17.05 6.73 5.20
CA ILE A 139 15.70 6.43 4.69
C ILE A 139 14.90 7.72 4.54
N SER A 140 14.89 8.57 5.57
CA SER A 140 14.20 9.86 5.52
C SER A 140 14.69 10.74 4.36
N LEU A 141 16.01 10.84 4.16
CA LEU A 141 16.60 11.58 3.03
C LEU A 141 16.16 11.03 1.67
N ILE A 142 16.12 9.70 1.50
CA ILE A 142 15.61 9.06 0.28
C ILE A 142 14.14 9.43 0.07
N PHE A 143 13.29 9.33 1.09
CA PHE A 143 11.87 9.67 0.98
C PHE A 143 11.66 11.13 0.59
N ILE A 144 12.42 12.05 1.18
CA ILE A 144 12.38 13.48 0.84
C ILE A 144 12.83 13.69 -0.62
N ALA A 145 13.95 13.08 -1.04
CA ALA A 145 14.47 13.20 -2.39
C ALA A 145 13.48 12.65 -3.43
N VAL A 146 12.86 11.50 -3.18
CA VAL A 146 11.82 10.90 -4.03
C VAL A 146 10.60 11.82 -4.10
N GLY A 147 10.14 12.34 -2.96
CA GLY A 147 9.03 13.30 -2.90
C GLY A 147 9.29 14.55 -3.75
N LEU A 148 10.49 15.14 -3.64
CA LEU A 148 10.90 16.30 -4.44
C LEU A 148 10.99 15.96 -5.94
N LEU A 149 11.54 14.80 -6.30
CA LEU A 149 11.66 14.35 -7.69
C LEU A 149 10.29 14.20 -8.35
N ILE A 150 9.32 13.62 -7.64
CA ILE A 150 7.94 13.47 -8.13
C ILE A 150 7.32 14.85 -8.39
N ILE A 151 7.48 15.81 -7.47
CA ILE A 151 6.96 17.18 -7.63
C ILE A 151 7.59 17.89 -8.84
N ILE A 152 8.91 17.79 -9.02
CA ILE A 152 9.62 18.44 -10.13
C ILE A 152 9.20 17.83 -11.48
N LYS A 153 9.09 16.48 -11.54
CA LYS A 153 8.67 15.78 -12.75
C LYS A 153 7.20 16.04 -13.10
N GLY A 154 6.32 16.11 -12.10
CA GLY A 154 4.92 16.50 -12.27
C GLY A 154 4.75 17.93 -12.83
N ARG A 155 5.65 18.87 -12.47
CA ARG A 155 5.66 20.23 -13.02
C ARG A 155 6.10 20.31 -14.49
N LYS A 156 7.05 19.47 -14.91
CA LYS A 156 7.47 19.38 -16.33
C LYS A 156 6.34 18.88 -17.23
N LEU A 157 5.51 17.95 -16.75
CA LEU A 157 4.37 17.43 -17.53
C LEU A 157 3.29 18.52 -17.76
N LYS A 158 2.96 19.33 -16.74
CA LYS A 158 1.99 20.44 -16.88
C LYS A 158 2.47 21.61 -17.74
N THR A 159 3.79 21.81 -17.85
CA THR A 159 4.37 22.91 -18.67
C THR A 159 4.47 22.54 -20.16
N GLY A 160 4.39 21.25 -20.50
CA GLY A 160 4.37 20.77 -21.90
C GLY A 160 3.02 20.98 -22.60
N ASP A 161 1.90 20.81 -21.90
CA ASP A 161 0.56 21.00 -22.48
C ASP A 161 0.19 22.47 -22.72
N ASN A 162 0.66 23.40 -21.87
CA ASN A 162 0.36 24.82 -22.03
C ASN A 162 1.10 25.51 -23.20
N LYS A 163 2.00 24.80 -23.91
CA LYS A 163 2.67 25.32 -25.10
C LYS A 163 1.95 24.99 -26.42
N CYS A 164 0.98 24.07 -26.44
CA CYS A 164 0.21 23.76 -27.66
C CYS A 164 -1.10 24.56 -27.81
N ASN A 165 -1.55 25.29 -26.79
CA ASN A 165 -2.80 26.08 -26.85
C ASN A 165 -2.58 27.59 -27.03
N LYS A 166 -1.46 28.01 -27.62
CA LYS A 166 -1.16 29.44 -27.86
C LYS A 166 -0.79 29.82 -29.28
N GLU A 167 -0.89 28.92 -30.24
CA GLU A 167 -0.76 29.25 -31.65
C GLU A 167 -1.99 28.74 -32.39
N GLU A 168 -2.83 29.71 -32.77
CA GLU A 168 -3.95 29.67 -33.74
C GLU A 168 -5.28 29.03 -33.32
#